data_AF-A0A8C9CFL7-F1
#
_entry.id   AF-A0A8C9CFL7-F1
#
_cell.length_a   1.000
_cell.length_b   1.000
_cell.length_c   1.000
_cell.angle_alpha   90.00
_cell.angle_beta   90.00
_cell.angle_gamma   90.00
#
_symmetry.space_group_name_H-M   'P 1'
#
loop_
_entity.id
_entity.type
_entity.pdbx_description
1 polymer ?
#
loop_
_entity_poly.entity_id
_entity_poly.type
_entity_poly.pdbx_seq_one_letter_code
_entity_poly.pdbx_strand_id
1 'polypeptide(L)'
;MLLLPPRLLLLSLLWAGSLAQDERYWLQVEGSVMVQEGLCVHVPCGFRYPREDWDDSVPAFGYWFKEGARSPQDRPVATNNPGREVLTDTQGRFHLLGDPRTYKCSLDIRDARQGDTGTYFFRVERGPSVKYNYKQTMLYLRVTALTQTPDIHVQGTLESGLPRNITCAVPWACGRGTPHTFSWIGVALTSLHPKSPHSSVLTVTLGPQDHGTNLTCRVTFPGAGVSTDRTIRLNVSYAPQKPTIRVFRKEDTGSLGQSLSLPVQEGQFLRLDCVADSNPPARMSWIRGSLTLSPSNSSNPGVLELPRVELEDHGKYVCRAQHPLGSKEASLCLVVKRRPAPRTGVVWGAVGGSGATALLALCLIFFTSQGGGMGGKGRRRGRLEDVFKTRSSELRAPVE
;
A
#
# COMPACT_ATOMS: atom_id res chain seq x y z
N MET A 1 -67.64 -46.71 77.99
CA MET A 1 -67.74 -47.25 76.61
C MET A 1 -67.01 -46.26 75.71
N LEU A 2 -65.80 -46.55 75.20
CA LEU A 2 -65.53 -47.34 73.98
C LEU A 2 -66.29 -46.74 72.77
N LEU A 3 -65.75 -46.38 71.59
CA LEU A 3 -64.46 -46.52 70.89
C LEU A 3 -64.46 -45.63 69.59
N LEU A 4 -63.29 -45.02 69.24
CA LEU A 4 -62.68 -44.78 67.90
C LEU A 4 -63.32 -43.82 66.83
N PRO A 5 -62.57 -43.31 65.80
CA PRO A 5 -61.31 -42.53 65.79
C PRO A 5 -61.33 -41.33 64.76
N PRO A 6 -60.24 -40.54 64.59
CA PRO A 6 -60.25 -39.27 63.85
C PRO A 6 -59.84 -39.43 62.37
N ARG A 7 -60.50 -38.69 61.45
CA ARG A 7 -60.12 -38.66 60.02
C ARG A 7 -60.08 -37.23 59.47
N LEU A 8 -58.90 -36.93 58.93
CA LEU A 8 -58.58 -35.98 57.86
C LEU A 8 -59.00 -34.53 58.04
N LEU A 9 -58.01 -33.67 58.29
CA LEU A 9 -57.87 -32.39 57.58
C LEU A 9 -56.40 -31.96 57.66
N LEU A 10 -55.58 -32.48 56.74
CA LEU A 10 -54.30 -31.87 56.38
C LEU A 10 -54.18 -31.93 54.85
N LEU A 11 -53.62 -30.87 54.27
CA LEU A 11 -53.29 -30.62 52.85
C LEU A 11 -54.40 -30.01 51.97
N SER A 12 -54.56 -28.70 52.09
CA SER A 12 -54.93 -27.81 50.97
C SER A 12 -53.76 -26.86 50.66
N LEU A 13 -52.64 -27.41 50.19
CA LEU A 13 -51.54 -26.67 49.58
C LEU A 13 -50.99 -27.50 48.42
N LEU A 14 -50.78 -26.84 47.28
CA LEU A 14 -50.14 -27.31 46.03
C LEU A 14 -51.06 -27.96 44.98
N TRP A 15 -51.91 -27.15 44.35
CA TRP A 15 -52.21 -27.31 42.92
C TRP A 15 -51.79 -26.04 42.18
N ALA A 16 -50.48 -25.85 42.08
CA ALA A 16 -49.89 -25.18 40.93
C ALA A 16 -49.23 -26.29 40.13
N GLY A 17 -49.94 -26.80 39.11
CA GLY A 17 -49.43 -27.87 38.25
C GLY A 17 -48.14 -27.41 37.58
N SER A 18 -47.00 -27.92 38.03
CA SER A 18 -45.80 -27.90 37.22
C SER A 18 -46.06 -28.79 36.01
N LEU A 19 -46.02 -28.23 34.81
CA LEU A 19 -45.94 -29.01 33.57
C LEU A 19 -44.75 -29.97 33.70
N ALA A 20 -45.03 -31.24 34.02
CA ALA A 20 -44.04 -32.30 34.02
C ALA A 20 -43.51 -32.45 32.58
N GLN A 21 -42.23 -32.19 32.39
CA GLN A 21 -41.54 -32.32 31.11
C GLN A 21 -41.14 -33.78 30.91
N ASP A 22 -41.31 -34.28 29.68
CA ASP A 22 -40.88 -35.62 29.32
C ASP A 22 -39.38 -35.60 29.01
N GLU A 23 -38.56 -36.17 29.90
CA GLU A 23 -37.10 -36.32 29.80
C GLU A 23 -36.63 -36.97 28.47
N ARG A 24 -37.55 -37.61 27.73
CA ARG A 24 -37.27 -38.21 26.41
C ARG A 24 -37.12 -37.18 25.29
N TYR A 25 -37.56 -35.93 25.51
CA TYR A 25 -37.39 -34.81 24.58
C TYR A 25 -36.33 -33.85 25.10
N TRP A 26 -35.21 -33.74 24.39
CA TRP A 26 -34.19 -32.74 24.73
C TRP A 26 -33.47 -32.21 23.48
N LEU A 27 -32.96 -30.99 23.60
CA LEU A 27 -32.23 -30.27 22.55
C LEU A 27 -30.85 -29.89 23.06
N GLN A 28 -29.83 -30.23 22.27
CA GLN A 28 -28.47 -29.75 22.39
C GLN A 28 -28.25 -28.63 21.36
N VAL A 29 -28.12 -27.41 21.84
CA VAL A 29 -27.73 -26.27 21.02
C VAL A 29 -26.97 -25.28 21.89
N GLU A 30 -26.08 -24.51 21.28
CA GLU A 30 -25.42 -23.41 21.96
C GLU A 30 -26.43 -22.33 22.34
N GLY A 31 -26.48 -21.97 23.62
CA GLY A 31 -27.52 -21.07 24.15
C GLY A 31 -27.38 -19.62 23.70
N SER A 32 -26.16 -19.18 23.37
CA SER A 32 -25.90 -17.82 22.88
C SER A 32 -24.76 -17.83 21.87
N VAL A 33 -25.02 -17.31 20.67
CA VAL A 33 -24.04 -17.24 19.58
C VAL A 33 -23.92 -15.80 19.09
N MET A 34 -22.69 -15.36 18.84
CA MET A 34 -22.38 -14.02 18.32
C MET A 34 -21.89 -14.10 16.88
N VAL A 35 -22.37 -13.18 16.04
CA VAL A 35 -21.92 -13.03 14.64
C VAL A 35 -21.87 -11.55 14.27
N GLN A 36 -20.91 -11.16 13.42
CA GLN A 36 -20.89 -9.80 12.91
C GLN A 36 -21.78 -9.66 11.68
N GLU A 37 -22.31 -8.46 11.46
CA GLU A 37 -23.15 -8.13 10.31
C GLU A 37 -22.41 -8.40 8.99
N GLY A 38 -23.12 -8.99 8.03
CA GLY A 38 -22.58 -9.43 6.74
C GLY A 38 -21.84 -10.77 6.76
N LEU A 39 -21.55 -11.34 7.94
CA LEU A 39 -20.90 -12.65 8.05
C LEU A 39 -21.92 -13.79 8.13
N CYS A 40 -21.42 -15.01 8.25
CA CYS A 40 -22.23 -16.18 8.51
C CYS A 40 -21.78 -16.93 9.75
N VAL A 41 -22.69 -17.72 10.30
CA VAL A 41 -22.46 -18.56 11.47
C VAL A 41 -23.09 -19.93 11.28
N HIS A 42 -22.37 -20.96 11.71
CA HIS A 42 -22.85 -22.32 11.78
C HIS A 42 -23.09 -22.67 13.25
N VAL A 43 -24.32 -23.02 13.59
CA VAL A 43 -24.72 -23.40 14.94
C VAL A 43 -24.99 -24.90 14.95
N PRO A 44 -24.08 -25.72 15.52
CA PRO A 44 -24.31 -27.14 15.68
C PRO A 44 -25.52 -27.41 16.58
N CYS A 45 -26.37 -28.35 16.17
CA CYS A 45 -27.54 -28.72 16.94
C CYS A 45 -27.82 -30.23 16.80
N GLY A 46 -28.09 -30.85 17.94
CA GLY A 46 -28.56 -32.23 18.04
C GLY A 46 -29.79 -32.29 18.94
N PHE A 47 -30.68 -33.24 18.72
CA PHE A 47 -31.93 -33.32 19.49
C PHE A 47 -32.40 -34.76 19.65
N ARG A 48 -33.26 -35.05 20.61
CA ARG A 48 -33.89 -36.37 20.75
C ARG A 48 -35.37 -36.27 21.00
N TYR A 49 -36.07 -37.28 20.53
CA TYR A 49 -37.50 -37.52 20.73
C TYR A 49 -37.73 -39.04 20.80
N PRO A 50 -38.75 -39.52 21.54
CA PRO A 50 -39.09 -40.92 21.60
C PRO A 50 -39.60 -41.46 20.26
N ARG A 51 -39.40 -42.76 20.05
CA ARG A 51 -39.95 -43.48 18.90
C ARG A 51 -41.40 -43.86 19.22
N GLU A 52 -42.35 -43.10 18.68
CA GLU A 52 -43.80 -43.24 18.92
C GLU A 52 -44.55 -43.19 17.59
N ASP A 53 -45.15 -44.32 17.21
CA ASP A 53 -46.01 -44.44 16.02
C ASP A 53 -45.35 -44.06 14.67
N TRP A 54 -44.03 -44.30 14.54
CA TRP A 54 -43.31 -44.12 13.27
C TRP A 54 -42.20 -45.17 13.09
N ASP A 55 -41.85 -45.43 11.84
CA ASP A 55 -40.70 -46.26 11.44
C ASP A 55 -39.64 -45.43 10.67
N ASP A 56 -38.55 -46.09 10.28
CA ASP A 56 -37.44 -45.42 9.61
C ASP A 56 -37.77 -44.96 8.16
N SER A 57 -38.89 -45.40 7.59
CA SER A 57 -39.40 -44.93 6.29
C SER A 57 -40.10 -43.57 6.40
N VAL A 58 -40.67 -43.23 7.56
CA VAL A 58 -41.38 -41.97 7.78
C VAL A 58 -40.41 -40.79 7.82
N PRO A 59 -40.57 -39.76 6.95
CA PRO A 59 -39.70 -38.60 6.93
C PRO A 59 -39.83 -37.80 8.24
N ALA A 60 -38.72 -37.20 8.66
CA ALA A 60 -38.67 -36.29 9.79
C ALA A 60 -38.48 -34.87 9.30
N PHE A 61 -39.34 -33.96 9.76
CA PHE A 61 -39.27 -32.55 9.42
C PHE A 61 -38.86 -31.72 10.64
N GLY A 62 -37.89 -30.84 10.43
CA GLY A 62 -37.38 -29.90 11.40
C GLY A 62 -37.74 -28.47 11.02
N TYR A 63 -37.95 -27.63 12.02
CA TYR A 63 -38.34 -26.25 11.84
C TYR A 63 -37.66 -25.39 12.90
N TRP A 64 -36.99 -24.32 12.46
CA TRP A 64 -36.54 -23.26 13.34
C TRP A 64 -37.54 -22.11 13.32
N PHE A 65 -37.94 -21.64 14.49
CA PHE A 65 -38.86 -20.53 14.65
C PHE A 65 -38.21 -19.42 15.47
N LYS A 66 -38.57 -18.17 15.21
CA LYS A 66 -38.26 -17.05 16.10
C LYS A 66 -39.23 -17.08 17.28
N GLU A 67 -38.73 -16.75 18.47
CA GLU A 67 -39.54 -16.64 19.68
C GLU A 67 -40.75 -15.71 19.45
N GLY A 68 -41.91 -16.11 19.97
CA GLY A 68 -43.20 -15.45 19.73
C GLY A 68 -44.03 -16.04 18.58
N ALA A 69 -43.45 -16.88 17.71
CA ALA A 69 -44.20 -17.55 16.64
C ALA A 69 -45.23 -18.57 17.18
N ARG A 70 -46.44 -18.52 16.63
CA ARG A 70 -47.52 -19.50 16.83
C ARG A 70 -47.30 -20.69 15.90
N SER A 71 -46.63 -21.71 16.41
CA SER A 71 -46.42 -22.97 15.69
C SER A 71 -47.62 -23.92 15.88
N PRO A 72 -48.13 -24.58 14.81
CA PRO A 72 -47.58 -24.67 13.45
C PRO A 72 -48.23 -23.71 12.43
N GLN A 73 -48.80 -22.57 12.81
CA GLN A 73 -49.47 -21.64 11.88
C GLN A 73 -48.48 -20.70 11.19
N ASP A 74 -47.55 -20.13 11.95
CA ASP A 74 -46.61 -19.12 11.45
C ASP A 74 -45.51 -19.75 10.59
N ARG A 75 -44.85 -18.95 9.75
CA ARG A 75 -43.75 -19.41 8.90
C ARG A 75 -42.48 -19.60 9.74
N PRO A 76 -41.76 -20.74 9.61
CA PRO A 76 -40.44 -20.92 10.22
C PRO A 76 -39.38 -20.02 9.56
N VAL A 77 -38.27 -19.78 10.24
CA VAL A 77 -37.09 -19.12 9.62
C VAL A 77 -36.28 -20.06 8.75
N ALA A 78 -36.29 -21.35 9.07
CA ALA A 78 -35.67 -22.42 8.27
C ALA A 78 -36.40 -23.75 8.49
N THR A 79 -36.46 -24.57 7.44
CA THR A 79 -37.06 -25.90 7.49
C THR A 79 -36.51 -26.79 6.38
N ASN A 80 -36.54 -28.11 6.57
CA ASN A 80 -36.28 -29.10 5.52
C ASN A 80 -37.56 -29.64 4.85
N ASN A 81 -38.74 -29.16 5.24
CA ASN A 81 -40.00 -29.57 4.64
C ASN A 81 -40.27 -28.75 3.35
N PRO A 82 -40.27 -29.38 2.15
CA PRO A 82 -40.46 -28.66 0.90
C PRO A 82 -41.87 -28.07 0.74
N GLY A 83 -42.86 -28.60 1.45
CA GLY A 83 -44.23 -28.07 1.45
C GLY A 83 -44.43 -26.88 2.38
N ARG A 84 -43.37 -26.39 3.04
CA ARG A 84 -43.46 -25.31 4.01
C ARG A 84 -42.62 -24.11 3.63
N GLU A 85 -43.27 -22.98 3.41
CA GLU A 85 -42.58 -21.72 3.14
C GLU A 85 -41.90 -21.16 4.40
N VAL A 86 -40.73 -20.57 4.22
CA VAL A 86 -39.96 -19.87 5.28
C VAL A 86 -40.26 -18.37 5.27
N LEU A 87 -39.97 -17.65 6.35
CA LEU A 87 -40.11 -16.19 6.39
C LEU A 87 -39.31 -15.51 5.26
N THR A 88 -39.92 -14.52 4.62
CA THR A 88 -39.34 -13.81 3.45
C THR A 88 -37.98 -13.20 3.77
N ASP A 89 -37.82 -12.65 4.98
CA ASP A 89 -36.58 -11.99 5.40
C ASP A 89 -35.42 -12.97 5.58
N THR A 90 -35.72 -14.23 5.91
CA THR A 90 -34.71 -15.28 6.15
C THR A 90 -34.54 -16.22 4.96
N GLN A 91 -35.40 -16.09 3.94
CA GLN A 91 -35.37 -16.92 2.73
C GLN A 91 -34.02 -16.79 2.02
N GLY A 92 -33.38 -17.94 1.76
CA GLY A 92 -32.05 -18.00 1.14
C GLY A 92 -30.88 -17.72 2.08
N ARG A 93 -31.12 -17.23 3.30
CA ARG A 93 -30.09 -16.90 4.29
C ARG A 93 -30.00 -17.91 5.43
N PHE A 94 -31.14 -18.35 5.94
CA PHE A 94 -31.23 -19.32 7.03
C PHE A 94 -31.47 -20.72 6.45
N HIS A 95 -30.60 -21.66 6.79
CA HIS A 95 -30.63 -23.02 6.29
C HIS A 95 -30.59 -24.01 7.44
N LEU A 96 -31.54 -24.95 7.47
CA LEU A 96 -31.45 -26.10 8.37
C LEU A 96 -30.47 -27.10 7.73
N LEU A 97 -29.32 -27.26 8.37
CA LEU A 97 -28.30 -28.23 7.98
C LEU A 97 -28.39 -29.48 8.86
N GLY A 98 -28.22 -30.64 8.24
CA GLY A 98 -28.36 -31.94 8.90
C GLY A 98 -29.73 -32.56 8.66
N ASP A 99 -29.82 -33.87 8.86
CA ASP A 99 -31.04 -34.63 8.63
C ASP A 99 -31.75 -34.87 9.98
N PRO A 100 -32.98 -34.34 10.18
CA PRO A 100 -33.79 -34.61 11.36
C PRO A 100 -34.09 -36.10 11.60
N ARG A 101 -33.98 -36.97 10.58
CA ARG A 101 -34.06 -38.44 10.76
C ARG A 101 -32.89 -38.99 11.55
N THR A 102 -31.75 -38.33 11.45
CA THR A 102 -30.50 -38.66 12.16
C THR A 102 -30.28 -37.77 13.38
N TYR A 103 -31.33 -37.12 13.88
CA TYR A 103 -31.29 -36.31 15.10
C TYR A 103 -30.39 -35.05 15.00
N LYS A 104 -30.19 -34.53 13.78
CA LYS A 104 -29.42 -33.31 13.52
C LYS A 104 -30.32 -32.14 13.14
N CYS A 105 -30.05 -30.96 13.71
CA CYS A 105 -30.87 -29.75 13.57
C CYS A 105 -30.04 -28.48 13.37
N SER A 106 -28.77 -28.60 12.95
CA SER A 106 -27.84 -27.48 12.85
C SER A 106 -28.41 -26.34 12.01
N LEU A 107 -28.11 -25.10 12.40
CA LEU A 107 -28.60 -23.91 11.72
C LEU A 107 -27.41 -23.16 11.09
N ASP A 108 -27.48 -22.91 9.79
CA ASP A 108 -26.52 -22.08 9.06
C ASP A 108 -27.20 -20.76 8.69
N ILE A 109 -26.64 -19.65 9.18
CA ILE A 109 -27.18 -18.31 8.96
C ILE A 109 -26.16 -17.55 8.12
N ARG A 110 -26.58 -17.09 6.94
CA ARG A 110 -25.76 -16.35 5.98
C ARG A 110 -26.20 -14.90 5.91
N ASP A 111 -25.27 -14.02 5.53
CA ASP A 111 -25.52 -12.59 5.38
C ASP A 111 -26.27 -12.04 6.61
N ALA A 112 -25.70 -12.25 7.80
CA ALA A 112 -26.32 -11.87 9.07
C ALA A 112 -26.64 -10.37 9.10
N ARG A 113 -27.81 -10.01 9.59
CA ARG A 113 -28.31 -8.63 9.66
C ARG A 113 -28.64 -8.25 11.09
N GLN A 114 -28.57 -6.97 11.43
CA GLN A 114 -28.94 -6.48 12.77
C GLN A 114 -30.31 -7.03 13.26
N GLY A 115 -31.31 -7.10 12.35
CA GLY A 115 -32.67 -7.59 12.63
C GLY A 115 -32.79 -9.11 12.89
N ASP A 116 -31.75 -9.89 12.60
CA ASP A 116 -31.68 -11.31 12.93
C ASP A 116 -31.42 -11.55 14.44
N THR A 117 -31.07 -10.50 15.19
CA THR A 117 -30.92 -10.64 16.65
C THR A 117 -32.22 -11.11 17.28
N GLY A 118 -32.13 -12.13 18.14
CA GLY A 118 -33.28 -12.66 18.86
C GLY A 118 -33.11 -14.10 19.31
N THR A 119 -34.16 -14.62 19.93
CA THR A 119 -34.22 -15.98 20.44
C THR A 119 -34.95 -16.89 19.44
N TYR A 120 -34.47 -18.12 19.29
CA TYR A 120 -34.96 -19.10 18.33
C TYR A 120 -35.19 -20.45 19.00
N PHE A 121 -36.28 -21.12 18.65
CA PHE A 121 -36.60 -22.46 19.15
C PHE A 121 -36.77 -23.45 17.99
N PHE A 122 -36.42 -24.71 18.26
CA PHE A 122 -36.55 -25.80 17.29
C PHE A 122 -37.86 -26.57 17.50
N ARG A 123 -38.43 -27.07 16.40
CA ARG A 123 -39.58 -27.97 16.39
C ARG A 123 -39.29 -29.16 15.50
N VAL A 124 -39.72 -30.34 15.93
CA VAL A 124 -39.72 -31.56 15.11
C VAL A 124 -41.13 -32.07 14.87
N GLU A 125 -41.38 -32.56 13.66
CA GLU A 125 -42.55 -33.34 13.30
C GLU A 125 -42.13 -34.64 12.61
N ARG A 126 -42.64 -35.78 13.11
CA ARG A 126 -42.43 -37.11 12.49
C ARG A 126 -43.61 -38.03 12.78
N GLY A 127 -44.22 -38.58 11.72
CA GLY A 127 -45.39 -39.43 11.85
C GLY A 127 -46.59 -38.70 12.48
N PRO A 128 -47.57 -39.44 13.01
CA PRO A 128 -48.79 -38.86 13.58
C PRO A 128 -48.56 -38.24 14.96
N SER A 129 -47.69 -38.84 15.78
CA SER A 129 -47.58 -38.57 17.22
C SER A 129 -46.47 -37.57 17.58
N VAL A 130 -45.32 -37.60 16.89
CA VAL A 130 -44.20 -36.72 17.25
C VAL A 130 -44.42 -35.33 16.66
N LYS A 131 -44.85 -34.38 17.51
CA LYS A 131 -45.03 -32.96 17.18
C LYS A 131 -44.62 -32.08 18.36
N TYR A 132 -43.34 -31.76 18.47
CA TYR A 132 -42.77 -31.17 19.70
C TYR A 132 -42.00 -29.87 19.47
N ASN A 133 -42.19 -28.89 20.36
CA ASN A 133 -41.47 -27.61 20.38
C ASN A 133 -40.47 -27.59 21.54
N TYR A 134 -39.18 -27.48 21.24
CA TYR A 134 -38.12 -27.38 22.25
C TYR A 134 -38.01 -25.94 22.76
N LYS A 135 -38.86 -25.59 23.75
CA LYS A 135 -38.90 -24.24 24.34
C LYS A 135 -38.06 -24.10 25.62
N GLN A 136 -37.53 -25.18 26.21
CA GLN A 136 -36.66 -25.06 27.38
C GLN A 136 -35.24 -24.61 27.01
N THR A 137 -34.72 -25.16 25.92
CA THR A 137 -33.39 -24.81 25.38
C THR A 137 -33.61 -24.05 24.09
N MET A 138 -33.24 -22.77 24.08
CA MET A 138 -33.35 -21.92 22.91
C MET A 138 -31.99 -21.37 22.51
N LEU A 139 -31.85 -21.03 21.23
CA LEU A 139 -30.68 -20.36 20.69
C LEU A 139 -30.92 -18.85 20.76
N TYR A 140 -30.08 -18.10 21.47
CA TYR A 140 -30.02 -16.65 21.37
C TYR A 140 -28.95 -16.24 20.34
N LEU A 141 -29.34 -15.57 19.27
CA LEU A 141 -28.42 -15.01 18.28
C LEU A 141 -28.22 -13.53 18.55
N ARG A 142 -26.97 -13.09 18.66
CA ARG A 142 -26.58 -11.68 18.78
C ARG A 142 -25.79 -11.24 17.56
N VAL A 143 -26.35 -10.29 16.81
CA VAL A 143 -25.64 -9.68 15.67
C VAL A 143 -25.01 -8.35 16.09
N THR A 144 -23.71 -8.22 15.87
CA THR A 144 -22.94 -6.99 16.15
C THR A 144 -22.52 -6.31 14.86
N ALA A 145 -22.19 -5.01 14.93
CA ALA A 145 -21.62 -4.29 13.79
C ALA A 145 -20.34 -4.98 13.26
N LEU A 146 -20.09 -4.84 11.96
CA LEU A 146 -18.87 -5.31 11.31
C LEU A 146 -17.67 -4.47 11.80
N THR A 147 -16.70 -5.13 12.42
CA THR A 147 -15.47 -4.49 12.93
C THR A 147 -14.21 -4.99 12.22
N GLN A 148 -14.31 -6.06 11.44
CA GLN A 148 -13.18 -6.64 10.72
C GLN A 148 -12.78 -5.75 9.55
N THR A 149 -11.48 -5.53 9.39
CA THR A 149 -10.93 -4.81 8.24
C THR A 149 -10.29 -5.78 7.24
N PRO A 150 -10.28 -5.46 5.93
CA PRO A 150 -9.61 -6.29 4.94
C PRO A 150 -8.08 -6.19 5.06
N ASP A 151 -7.41 -7.26 4.62
CA ASP A 151 -5.96 -7.35 4.59
C ASP A 151 -5.45 -6.97 3.19
N ILE A 152 -4.48 -6.06 3.12
CA ILE A 152 -3.85 -5.68 1.86
C ILE A 152 -2.44 -6.26 1.82
N HIS A 153 -2.21 -7.14 0.85
CA HIS A 153 -0.93 -7.78 0.62
C HIS A 153 -0.29 -7.28 -0.67
N VAL A 154 0.97 -6.85 -0.60
CA VAL A 154 1.76 -6.40 -1.74
C VAL A 154 2.75 -7.49 -2.11
N GLN A 155 2.70 -7.99 -3.36
CA GLN A 155 3.61 -9.03 -3.81
C GLN A 155 5.00 -8.45 -4.12
N GLY A 156 5.91 -8.55 -3.15
CA GLY A 156 7.29 -8.07 -3.26
C GLY A 156 7.42 -6.55 -3.09
N THR A 157 8.54 -5.99 -3.54
CA THR A 157 8.82 -4.55 -3.45
C THR A 157 8.16 -3.79 -4.60
N LEU A 158 7.56 -2.64 -4.29
CA LEU A 158 7.01 -1.73 -5.29
C LEU A 158 8.15 -0.91 -5.91
N GLU A 159 8.44 -1.14 -7.19
CA GLU A 159 9.47 -0.43 -7.93
C GLU A 159 8.83 0.42 -9.03
N SER A 160 9.33 1.63 -9.22
CA SER A 160 8.80 2.55 -10.22
C SER A 160 8.93 1.96 -11.63
N GLY A 161 7.82 1.95 -12.38
CA GLY A 161 7.74 1.44 -13.75
C GLY A 161 7.56 -0.08 -13.88
N LEU A 162 7.62 -0.83 -12.79
CA LEU A 162 7.43 -2.29 -12.80
C LEU A 162 6.01 -2.66 -12.37
N PRO A 163 5.26 -3.46 -13.15
CA PRO A 163 3.92 -3.88 -12.76
C PRO A 163 3.97 -4.81 -11.56
N ARG A 164 3.14 -4.54 -10.55
CA ARG A 164 3.01 -5.36 -9.34
C ARG A 164 1.55 -5.64 -9.01
N ASN A 165 1.32 -6.83 -8.46
CA ASN A 165 0.02 -7.25 -8.00
C ASN A 165 -0.14 -6.93 -6.51
N ILE A 166 -1.26 -6.31 -6.20
CA ILE A 166 -1.71 -6.01 -4.85
C ILE A 166 -3.02 -6.77 -4.64
N THR A 167 -3.09 -7.57 -3.58
CA THR A 167 -4.26 -8.39 -3.27
C THR A 167 -4.94 -7.85 -2.02
N CYS A 168 -6.26 -7.69 -2.09
CA CYS A 168 -7.11 -7.42 -0.95
C CYS A 168 -7.83 -8.71 -0.54
N ALA A 169 -7.69 -9.12 0.70
CA ALA A 169 -8.22 -10.37 1.22
C ALA A 169 -9.11 -10.13 2.44
N VAL A 170 -10.13 -10.98 2.58
CA VAL A 170 -11.04 -11.02 3.73
C VAL A 170 -11.12 -12.46 4.24
N PRO A 171 -10.07 -12.97 4.91
CA PRO A 171 -10.00 -14.38 5.31
C PRO A 171 -11.11 -14.78 6.29
N TRP A 172 -11.67 -13.81 7.00
CA TRP A 172 -12.79 -13.96 7.93
C TRP A 172 -14.16 -13.99 7.25
N ALA A 173 -14.26 -13.58 5.98
CA ALA A 173 -15.52 -13.60 5.25
C ALA A 173 -15.82 -15.03 4.79
N CYS A 174 -17.09 -15.44 4.86
CA CYS A 174 -17.47 -16.76 4.42
C CYS A 174 -18.02 -16.77 2.99
N GLY A 175 -17.59 -17.78 2.21
CA GLY A 175 -17.99 -17.92 0.81
C GLY A 175 -19.38 -18.56 0.58
N ARG A 176 -20.13 -18.84 1.64
CA ARG A 176 -21.44 -19.54 1.53
C ARG A 176 -22.62 -18.60 1.29
N GLY A 177 -22.47 -17.30 1.58
CA GLY A 177 -23.52 -16.27 1.45
C GLY A 177 -23.53 -15.59 0.08
N THR A 178 -24.10 -14.38 0.04
CA THR A 178 -24.07 -13.54 -1.16
C THR A 178 -22.62 -13.15 -1.48
N PRO A 179 -22.13 -13.30 -2.72
CA PRO A 179 -20.76 -12.93 -3.08
C PRO A 179 -20.46 -11.46 -2.73
N HIS A 180 -19.38 -11.24 -1.99
CA HIS A 180 -18.89 -9.90 -1.67
C HIS A 180 -18.16 -9.29 -2.87
N THR A 181 -18.10 -7.97 -2.93
CA THR A 181 -17.43 -7.24 -4.01
C THR A 181 -16.28 -6.39 -3.49
N PHE A 182 -15.19 -6.36 -4.24
CA PHE A 182 -14.01 -5.54 -3.96
C PHE A 182 -14.05 -4.27 -4.80
N SER A 183 -13.53 -3.17 -4.26
CA SER A 183 -13.37 -1.90 -4.95
C SER A 183 -12.08 -1.24 -4.47
N TRP A 184 -11.29 -0.69 -5.39
CA TRP A 184 -10.06 0.01 -5.08
C TRP A 184 -10.23 1.52 -5.27
N ILE A 185 -9.71 2.32 -4.34
CA ILE A 185 -9.81 3.79 -4.33
C ILE A 185 -8.42 4.38 -4.04
N GLY A 186 -7.93 5.28 -4.90
CA GLY A 186 -6.63 5.94 -4.70
C GLY A 186 -6.05 6.56 -5.97
N VAL A 187 -5.04 7.41 -5.81
CA VAL A 187 -4.39 8.21 -6.88
C VAL A 187 -3.63 7.34 -7.89
N ALA A 188 -3.16 6.17 -7.47
CA ALA A 188 -2.51 5.19 -8.35
C ALA A 188 -3.43 4.59 -9.43
N LEU A 189 -4.76 4.83 -9.36
CA LEU A 189 -5.74 4.28 -10.29
C LEU A 189 -6.04 5.20 -11.47
N THR A 190 -5.67 6.48 -11.41
CA THR A 190 -5.94 7.45 -12.49
C THR A 190 -5.20 7.16 -13.80
N SER A 191 -4.20 6.27 -13.79
CA SER A 191 -3.49 5.81 -15.00
C SER A 191 -4.08 4.54 -15.63
N LEU A 192 -5.07 3.89 -15.01
CA LEU A 192 -5.65 2.63 -15.45
C LEU A 192 -7.02 2.85 -16.11
N HIS A 193 -7.05 2.75 -17.44
CA HIS A 193 -8.29 2.56 -18.18
C HIS A 193 -9.01 1.28 -17.67
N PRO A 194 -10.32 1.30 -17.43
CA PRO A 194 -10.98 0.45 -16.44
C PRO A 194 -11.18 -0.98 -16.95
N LYS A 195 -10.41 -1.93 -16.42
CA LYS A 195 -10.74 -3.36 -16.51
C LYS A 195 -10.62 -4.02 -15.14
N SER A 196 -11.81 -4.21 -14.55
CA SER A 196 -12.15 -4.95 -13.32
C SER A 196 -12.06 -4.20 -11.98
N PRO A 197 -12.96 -3.22 -11.73
CA PRO A 197 -13.20 -2.66 -10.39
C PRO A 197 -13.91 -3.65 -9.43
N HIS A 198 -13.88 -4.95 -9.72
CA HIS A 198 -14.52 -6.03 -8.95
C HIS A 198 -13.56 -7.16 -8.57
N SER A 199 -12.27 -7.05 -8.93
CA SER A 199 -11.27 -8.06 -8.61
C SER A 199 -10.63 -7.79 -7.24
N SER A 200 -10.40 -8.85 -6.47
CA SER A 200 -9.59 -8.80 -5.24
C SER A 200 -8.12 -8.51 -5.54
N VAL A 201 -7.66 -8.78 -6.76
CA VAL A 201 -6.29 -8.54 -7.23
C VAL A 201 -6.27 -7.34 -8.16
N LEU A 202 -5.41 -6.37 -7.85
CA LEU A 202 -5.16 -5.17 -8.62
C LEU A 202 -3.71 -5.19 -9.14
N THR A 203 -3.53 -5.08 -10.45
CA THR A 203 -2.22 -4.90 -11.07
C THR A 203 -1.97 -3.42 -11.33
N VAL A 204 -0.91 -2.86 -10.74
CA VAL A 204 -0.54 -1.44 -10.88
C VAL A 204 0.89 -1.27 -11.38
N THR A 205 1.12 -0.21 -12.15
CA THR A 205 2.46 0.28 -12.53
C THR A 205 2.64 1.66 -11.93
N LEU A 206 3.41 1.75 -10.85
CA LEU A 206 3.56 2.98 -10.07
C LEU A 206 4.75 3.83 -10.57
N GLY A 207 4.66 5.14 -10.41
CA GLY A 207 5.76 6.08 -10.64
C GLY A 207 6.29 6.71 -9.36
N PRO A 208 7.32 7.57 -9.46
CA PRO A 208 7.88 8.27 -8.30
C PRO A 208 6.85 9.15 -7.57
N GLN A 209 5.94 9.78 -8.33
CA GLN A 209 4.89 10.64 -7.78
C GLN A 209 3.85 9.89 -6.92
N ASP A 210 3.77 8.56 -7.06
CA ASP A 210 2.82 7.75 -6.30
C ASP A 210 3.39 7.36 -4.92
N HIS A 211 4.66 7.63 -4.66
CA HIS A 211 5.28 7.40 -3.36
C HIS A 211 4.60 8.24 -2.26
N GLY A 212 4.25 7.60 -1.15
CA GLY A 212 3.57 8.25 -0.02
C GLY A 212 2.07 8.50 -0.23
N THR A 213 1.52 8.15 -1.40
CA THR A 213 0.07 8.24 -1.65
C THR A 213 -0.69 7.08 -0.95
N ASN A 214 -2.01 7.27 -0.80
CA ASN A 214 -2.88 6.30 -0.15
C ASN A 214 -3.57 5.40 -1.19
N LEU A 215 -3.58 4.09 -0.91
CA LEU A 215 -4.37 3.10 -1.63
C LEU A 215 -5.36 2.46 -0.65
N THR A 216 -6.64 2.51 -1.00
CA THR A 216 -7.73 1.99 -0.17
C THR A 216 -8.40 0.82 -0.88
N CYS A 217 -8.53 -0.32 -0.20
CA CYS A 217 -9.42 -1.39 -0.61
C CYS A 217 -10.72 -1.28 0.18
N ARG A 218 -11.85 -1.24 -0.50
CA ARG A 218 -13.20 -1.32 0.07
C ARG A 218 -13.82 -2.66 -0.32
N VAL A 219 -14.42 -3.33 0.66
CA VAL A 219 -15.16 -4.59 0.49
C VAL A 219 -16.60 -4.36 0.89
N THR A 220 -17.53 -4.73 0.01
CA THR A 220 -18.97 -4.58 0.22
C THR A 220 -19.64 -5.93 0.36
N PHE A 221 -20.49 -6.06 1.38
CA PHE A 221 -21.31 -7.23 1.67
C PHE A 221 -22.77 -6.93 1.33
N PRO A 222 -23.19 -7.15 0.07
CA PRO A 222 -24.51 -6.72 -0.40
C PRO A 222 -25.66 -7.43 0.33
N GLY A 223 -25.46 -8.66 0.80
CA GLY A 223 -26.48 -9.42 1.52
C GLY A 223 -26.95 -8.77 2.83
N ALA A 224 -26.07 -8.00 3.48
CA ALA A 224 -26.39 -7.22 4.69
C ALA A 224 -26.37 -5.70 4.46
N GLY A 225 -25.92 -5.23 3.30
CA GLY A 225 -25.85 -3.80 3.00
C GLY A 225 -24.74 -3.05 3.74
N VAL A 226 -23.69 -3.76 4.17
CA VAL A 226 -22.55 -3.17 4.90
C VAL A 226 -21.28 -3.17 4.07
N SER A 227 -20.33 -2.32 4.43
CA SER A 227 -19.01 -2.28 3.79
C SER A 227 -17.93 -1.97 4.81
N THR A 228 -16.71 -2.42 4.53
CA THR A 228 -15.50 -2.11 5.31
C THR A 228 -14.37 -1.74 4.36
N ASP A 229 -13.42 -0.93 4.83
CA ASP A 229 -12.26 -0.57 4.03
C ASP A 229 -10.95 -0.55 4.83
N ARG A 230 -9.83 -0.58 4.10
CA ARG A 230 -8.47 -0.50 4.64
C ARG A 230 -7.63 0.36 3.72
N THR A 231 -6.90 1.32 4.30
CA THR A 231 -6.00 2.22 3.56
C THR A 231 -4.53 2.03 3.91
N ILE A 232 -3.69 1.70 2.93
CA ILE A 232 -2.23 1.64 3.10
C ILE A 232 -1.56 2.84 2.42
N ARG A 233 -0.39 3.25 2.95
CA ARG A 233 0.51 4.19 2.27
C ARG A 233 1.47 3.41 1.38
N LEU A 234 1.59 3.82 0.12
CA LEU A 234 2.47 3.18 -0.84
C LEU A 234 3.92 3.60 -0.60
N ASN A 235 4.82 2.61 -0.56
CA ASN A 235 6.25 2.83 -0.49
C ASN A 235 6.90 2.37 -1.80
N VAL A 236 6.98 3.27 -2.77
CA VAL A 236 7.53 3.00 -4.10
C VAL A 236 9.01 3.32 -4.13
N SER A 237 9.84 2.35 -4.51
CA SER A 237 11.28 2.53 -4.72
C SER A 237 11.56 3.09 -6.11
N TYR A 238 12.36 4.15 -6.21
CA TYR A 238 12.69 4.80 -7.48
C TYR A 238 14.11 5.36 -7.49
N ALA A 239 14.72 5.35 -8.68
CA ALA A 239 16.04 5.93 -8.91
C ALA A 239 16.04 7.44 -8.70
N PRO A 240 17.19 8.04 -8.34
CA PRO A 240 17.29 9.47 -8.09
C PRO A 240 16.89 10.28 -9.31
N GLN A 241 16.05 11.27 -9.09
CA GLN A 241 15.84 12.36 -10.03
C GLN A 241 17.14 13.18 -10.16
N LYS A 242 17.19 14.07 -11.17
CA LYS A 242 18.38 14.88 -11.45
C LYS A 242 18.81 15.66 -10.18
N PRO A 243 20.04 15.44 -9.65
CA PRO A 243 20.48 16.13 -8.45
C PRO A 243 20.56 17.64 -8.65
N THR A 244 20.40 18.38 -7.57
CA THR A 244 20.52 19.84 -7.53
C THR A 244 21.59 20.22 -6.52
N ILE A 245 22.51 21.11 -6.92
CA ILE A 245 23.55 21.63 -6.03
C ILE A 245 23.06 22.99 -5.52
N ARG A 246 22.77 23.07 -4.22
CA ARG A 246 22.45 24.31 -3.52
C ARG A 246 23.74 24.93 -3.00
N VAL A 247 23.89 26.23 -3.20
CA VAL A 247 25.10 26.97 -2.83
C VAL A 247 24.79 27.90 -1.67
N PHE A 248 25.58 27.81 -0.60
CA PHE A 248 25.47 28.65 0.57
C PHE A 248 26.77 29.43 0.77
N ARG A 249 26.64 30.76 0.85
CA ARG A 249 27.73 31.69 1.15
C ARG A 249 27.47 32.34 2.50
N LYS A 250 28.52 32.87 3.13
CA LYS A 250 28.42 33.56 4.42
C LYS A 250 27.58 34.85 4.36
N GLU A 251 27.42 35.44 3.16
CA GLU A 251 26.81 36.77 2.96
C GLU A 251 25.42 36.76 2.30
N ASP A 252 24.90 35.60 1.86
CA ASP A 252 23.60 35.50 1.17
C ASP A 252 22.64 34.51 1.87
N THR A 253 21.45 34.99 2.26
CA THR A 253 20.23 34.21 2.56
C THR A 253 19.47 33.78 1.28
N GLY A 254 20.17 33.65 0.14
CA GLY A 254 19.55 33.49 -1.18
C GLY A 254 20.11 32.33 -1.99
N SER A 255 19.21 31.44 -2.41
CA SER A 255 19.44 30.35 -3.38
C SER A 255 19.75 30.93 -4.77
N LEU A 256 20.98 30.80 -5.25
CA LEU A 256 21.31 31.07 -6.65
C LEU A 256 21.03 29.81 -7.49
N GLY A 257 19.96 29.86 -8.28
CA GLY A 257 19.60 28.81 -9.20
C GLY A 257 20.63 28.58 -10.31
N GLN A 258 20.81 27.31 -10.67
CA GLN A 258 21.19 26.77 -11.98
C GLN A 258 22.35 27.44 -12.76
N SER A 259 23.31 28.11 -12.12
CA SER A 259 24.51 28.54 -12.84
C SER A 259 25.56 27.41 -12.84
N LEU A 260 25.88 26.89 -14.04
CA LEU A 260 26.98 25.93 -14.22
C LEU A 260 28.34 26.53 -13.83
N SER A 261 28.45 27.85 -13.71
CA SER A 261 29.67 28.56 -13.28
C SER A 261 29.40 29.40 -12.04
N LEU A 262 30.23 29.23 -11.01
CA LEU A 262 30.11 29.91 -9.72
C LEU A 262 31.38 30.72 -9.45
N PRO A 263 31.34 32.06 -9.59
CA PRO A 263 32.45 32.91 -9.19
C PRO A 263 32.51 33.00 -7.66
N VAL A 264 33.69 32.81 -7.09
CA VAL A 264 33.96 32.91 -5.64
C VAL A 264 35.30 33.62 -5.45
N GLN A 265 35.40 34.53 -4.48
CA GLN A 265 36.68 35.17 -4.16
C GLN A 265 37.54 34.25 -3.30
N GLU A 266 38.84 34.30 -3.53
CA GLU A 266 39.83 33.64 -2.67
C GLU A 266 39.62 34.00 -1.19
N GLY A 267 39.71 33.01 -0.31
CA GLY A 267 39.50 33.13 1.12
C GLY A 267 38.03 33.26 1.57
N GLN A 268 37.05 33.15 0.67
CA GLN A 268 35.63 33.06 1.06
C GLN A 268 35.25 31.65 1.54
N PHE A 269 34.26 31.58 2.43
CA PHE A 269 33.62 30.31 2.84
C PHE A 269 32.58 29.90 1.79
N LEU A 270 32.58 28.63 1.41
CA LEU A 270 31.59 28.06 0.51
C LEU A 270 31.06 26.74 1.05
N ARG A 271 29.73 26.59 1.07
CA ARG A 271 29.07 25.30 1.34
C ARG A 271 28.22 24.90 0.15
N LEU A 272 28.46 23.70 -0.36
CA LEU A 272 27.71 23.08 -1.45
C LEU A 272 26.89 21.94 -0.87
N ASP A 273 25.59 21.94 -1.12
CA ASP A 273 24.65 20.92 -0.65
C ASP A 273 23.96 20.28 -1.83
N CYS A 274 24.31 19.02 -2.10
CA CYS A 274 23.74 18.28 -3.21
C CYS A 274 22.55 17.43 -2.76
N VAL A 275 21.39 17.70 -3.34
CA VAL A 275 20.13 17.04 -3.01
C VAL A 275 19.54 16.38 -4.26
N ALA A 276 19.15 15.12 -4.15
CA ALA A 276 18.39 14.40 -5.17
C ALA A 276 17.17 13.74 -4.53
N ASP A 277 16.04 13.77 -5.23
CA ASP A 277 14.83 13.06 -4.84
C ASP A 277 14.93 11.59 -5.27
N SER A 278 14.94 10.67 -4.29
CA SER A 278 14.99 9.22 -4.51
C SER A 278 14.37 8.49 -3.33
N ASN A 279 13.88 7.27 -3.54
CA ASN A 279 13.47 6.39 -2.45
C ASN A 279 13.99 4.95 -2.67
N PRO A 280 14.69 4.36 -1.68
CA PRO A 280 15.27 5.01 -0.50
C PRO A 280 16.26 6.16 -0.87
N PRO A 281 16.68 6.98 0.12
CA PRO A 281 17.64 8.06 -0.13
C PRO A 281 18.94 7.54 -0.77
N ALA A 282 19.38 8.20 -1.84
CA ALA A 282 20.57 7.82 -2.59
C ALA A 282 21.86 8.15 -1.82
N ARG A 283 22.91 7.36 -2.05
CA ARG A 283 24.24 7.62 -1.51
C ARG A 283 24.90 8.75 -2.31
N MET A 284 25.26 9.84 -1.63
CA MET A 284 25.92 10.99 -2.24
C MET A 284 27.44 10.86 -2.22
N SER A 285 28.09 11.44 -3.23
CA SER A 285 29.56 11.55 -3.32
C SER A 285 29.95 12.77 -4.15
N TRP A 286 31.08 13.38 -3.81
CA TRP A 286 31.65 14.52 -4.54
C TRP A 286 32.94 14.13 -5.25
N ILE A 287 33.09 14.59 -6.49
CA ILE A 287 34.24 14.29 -7.35
C ILE A 287 34.77 15.61 -7.92
N ARG A 288 36.08 15.81 -7.86
CA ARG A 288 36.79 16.93 -8.48
C ARG A 288 37.92 16.38 -9.35
N GLY A 289 37.82 16.55 -10.66
CA GLY A 289 38.73 15.87 -11.60
C GLY A 289 38.60 14.34 -11.48
N SER A 290 39.68 13.66 -11.12
CA SER A 290 39.71 12.21 -10.83
C SER A 290 39.62 11.87 -9.34
N LEU A 291 39.62 12.88 -8.45
CA LEU A 291 39.66 12.69 -7.01
C LEU A 291 38.24 12.63 -6.42
N THR A 292 37.96 11.59 -5.63
CA THR A 292 36.76 11.55 -4.77
C THR A 292 37.05 12.36 -3.50
N LEU A 293 36.25 13.39 -3.26
CA LEU A 293 36.41 14.25 -2.09
C LEU A 293 35.82 13.58 -0.84
N SER A 294 36.49 13.77 0.29
CA SER A 294 35.94 13.36 1.58
C SER A 294 34.74 14.25 1.94
N PRO A 295 33.61 13.66 2.37
CA PRO A 295 32.45 14.44 2.77
C PRO A 295 32.77 15.26 4.03
N SER A 296 32.26 16.49 4.10
CA SER A 296 32.46 17.36 5.26
C SER A 296 31.70 16.88 6.49
N ASN A 297 30.63 16.12 6.28
CA ASN A 297 29.89 15.44 7.33
C ASN A 297 29.62 13.99 6.92
N SER A 298 30.06 13.03 7.72
CA SER A 298 29.83 11.60 7.47
C SER A 298 28.34 11.22 7.48
N SER A 299 27.51 11.96 8.23
CA SER A 299 26.06 11.75 8.28
C SER A 299 25.32 12.37 7.10
N ASN A 300 25.93 13.32 6.39
CA ASN A 300 25.37 13.94 5.19
C ASN A 300 26.45 14.10 4.11
N PRO A 301 26.76 13.02 3.36
CA PRO A 301 27.81 13.05 2.35
C PRO A 301 27.47 13.91 1.12
N GLY A 302 26.25 14.45 1.06
CA GLY A 302 25.84 15.44 0.06
C GLY A 302 26.42 16.84 0.33
N VAL A 303 26.93 17.10 1.53
CA VAL A 303 27.47 18.42 1.92
C VAL A 303 29.00 18.45 1.76
N LEU A 304 29.47 19.46 1.02
CA LEU A 304 30.88 19.80 0.86
C LEU A 304 31.11 21.25 1.31
N GLU A 305 31.97 21.44 2.30
CA GLU A 305 32.36 22.73 2.83
C GLU A 305 33.81 23.03 2.44
N LEU A 306 34.03 24.24 1.92
CA LEU A 306 35.34 24.82 1.65
C LEU A 306 35.50 26.04 2.57
N PRO A 307 36.14 25.89 3.74
CA PRO A 307 36.21 26.94 4.75
C PRO A 307 36.92 28.21 4.28
N ARG A 308 37.96 28.03 3.46
CA ARG A 308 38.72 29.08 2.78
C ARG A 308 39.01 28.61 1.37
N VAL A 309 38.30 29.18 0.39
CA VAL A 309 38.50 28.82 -1.03
C VAL A 309 39.87 29.29 -1.52
N GLU A 310 40.66 28.38 -2.05
CA GLU A 310 41.99 28.65 -2.60
C GLU A 310 41.99 28.65 -4.13
N LEU A 311 43.04 29.19 -4.76
CA LEU A 311 43.18 29.15 -6.22
C LEU A 311 43.17 27.72 -6.79
N GLU A 312 43.66 26.74 -6.03
CA GLU A 312 43.68 25.32 -6.39
C GLU A 312 42.30 24.66 -6.38
N ASP A 313 41.33 25.27 -5.67
CA ASP A 313 39.95 24.77 -5.65
C ASP A 313 39.21 25.06 -6.96
N HIS A 314 39.80 25.84 -7.86
CA HIS A 314 39.26 26.14 -9.17
C HIS A 314 39.05 24.85 -9.99
N GLY A 315 37.83 24.66 -10.52
CA GLY A 315 37.56 23.54 -11.40
C GLY A 315 36.12 23.02 -11.32
N LYS A 316 35.89 21.88 -11.97
CA LYS A 316 34.58 21.23 -12.04
C LYS A 316 34.40 20.29 -10.84
N TYR A 317 33.33 20.53 -10.09
CA TYR A 317 32.81 19.68 -9.04
C TYR A 317 31.62 18.90 -9.59
N VAL A 318 31.64 17.59 -9.39
CA VAL A 318 30.56 16.68 -9.79
C VAL A 318 30.00 16.06 -8.52
N CYS A 319 28.71 16.26 -8.28
CA CYS A 319 27.97 15.50 -7.30
C CYS A 319 27.33 14.29 -7.98
N ARG A 320 27.54 13.11 -7.40
CA ARG A 320 26.94 11.86 -7.87
C ARG A 320 26.03 11.27 -6.79
N ALA A 321 24.77 11.06 -7.17
CA ALA A 321 23.76 10.36 -6.39
C ALA A 321 23.66 8.91 -6.90
N GLN A 322 24.02 7.94 -6.04
CA GLN A 322 24.02 6.52 -6.35
C GLN A 322 22.87 5.80 -5.66
N HIS A 323 22.12 5.01 -6.41
CA HIS A 323 21.00 4.21 -5.90
C HIS A 323 21.00 2.83 -6.59
N PRO A 324 20.46 1.77 -5.96
CA PRO A 324 20.40 0.44 -6.58
C PRO A 324 19.69 0.42 -7.94
N LEU A 325 18.68 1.28 -8.11
CA LEU A 325 17.90 1.39 -9.35
C LEU A 325 18.53 2.34 -10.40
N GLY A 326 19.65 2.99 -10.10
CA GLY A 326 20.33 3.87 -11.03
C GLY A 326 21.13 4.99 -10.36
N SER A 327 21.92 5.71 -11.14
CA SER A 327 22.68 6.87 -10.65
C SER A 327 22.45 8.09 -11.54
N LYS A 328 22.54 9.26 -10.92
CA LYS A 328 22.47 10.56 -11.60
C LYS A 328 23.51 11.50 -11.04
N GLU A 329 23.90 12.47 -11.86
CA GLU A 329 24.95 13.41 -11.54
C GLU A 329 24.52 14.84 -11.84
N ALA A 330 25.08 15.76 -11.06
CA ALA A 330 25.02 17.19 -11.31
C ALA A 330 26.43 17.76 -11.20
N SER A 331 26.71 18.82 -11.96
CA SER A 331 28.04 19.43 -11.96
C SER A 331 28.00 20.93 -11.96
N LEU A 332 29.03 21.52 -11.37
CA LEU A 332 29.23 22.94 -11.13
C LEU A 332 30.72 23.24 -11.37
N CYS A 333 31.03 24.33 -12.05
CA CYS A 333 32.38 24.85 -12.22
C CYS A 333 32.64 26.01 -11.26
N LEU A 334 33.56 25.84 -10.33
CA LEU A 334 34.01 26.88 -9.42
C LEU A 334 35.08 27.76 -10.08
N VAL A 335 34.85 29.06 -10.14
CA VAL A 335 35.77 30.06 -10.70
C VAL A 335 36.30 30.95 -9.59
N VAL A 336 37.53 30.69 -9.15
CA VAL A 336 38.16 31.42 -8.05
C VAL A 336 38.78 32.72 -8.56
N LYS A 337 38.35 33.85 -8.00
CA LYS A 337 38.89 35.18 -8.29
C LYS A 337 39.88 35.57 -7.20
N ARG A 338 41.09 35.98 -7.59
CA ARG A 338 42.05 36.57 -6.64
C ARG A 338 41.46 37.81 -6.00
N ARG A 339 41.73 38.01 -4.71
CA ARG A 339 41.49 39.30 -4.07
C ARG A 339 42.44 40.34 -4.70
N PRO A 340 41.98 41.56 -5.00
CA PRO A 340 42.88 42.65 -5.36
C PRO A 340 43.86 42.85 -4.21
N ALA A 341 45.15 42.73 -4.48
CA ALA A 341 46.17 43.07 -3.48
C ALA A 341 45.96 44.53 -3.04
N PRO A 342 46.02 44.85 -1.73
CA PRO A 342 46.04 46.23 -1.31
C PRO A 342 47.25 46.89 -1.99
N ARG A 343 46.99 47.87 -2.85
CA ARG A 343 48.06 48.69 -3.43
C ARG A 343 48.72 49.41 -2.26
N THR A 344 49.81 48.85 -1.74
CA THR A 344 50.75 49.59 -0.90
C THR A 344 51.42 50.60 -1.82
N GLY A 345 50.76 51.74 -2.02
CA GLY A 345 51.36 52.93 -2.60
C GLY A 345 52.38 53.46 -1.61
N VAL A 346 53.57 52.87 -1.60
CA VAL A 346 54.76 53.55 -1.08
C VAL A 346 55.07 54.64 -2.09
N VAL A 347 54.50 55.83 -1.86
CA VAL A 347 54.89 57.05 -2.54
C VAL A 347 56.25 57.44 -1.95
N TRP A 348 57.34 57.13 -2.65
CA TRP A 348 58.59 57.84 -2.42
C TRP A 348 58.38 59.28 -2.91
N GLY A 349 58.14 60.18 -1.96
CA GLY A 349 58.11 61.61 -2.22
C GLY A 349 59.47 62.06 -2.73
N ALA A 350 59.51 62.57 -3.96
CA ALA A 350 60.65 63.25 -4.52
C ALA A 350 60.92 64.54 -3.72
N VAL A 351 62.00 64.57 -2.95
CA VAL A 351 62.63 65.81 -2.49
C VAL A 351 63.50 66.30 -3.65
N GLY A 352 63.13 67.45 -4.22
CA GLY A 352 63.79 68.03 -5.38
C GLY A 352 65.19 68.56 -5.08
N GLY A 353 66.08 68.41 -6.06
CA GLY A 353 67.39 69.04 -6.10
C GLY A 353 67.99 68.86 -7.50
N SER A 354 68.02 69.94 -8.27
CA SER A 354 68.54 70.05 -9.63
C SER A 354 70.05 69.82 -9.73
N GLY A 355 70.51 69.25 -10.84
CA GLY A 355 71.89 69.43 -11.31
C GLY A 355 72.46 68.30 -12.14
N ALA A 356 72.65 68.56 -13.44
CA ALA A 356 73.58 67.88 -14.36
C ALA A 356 73.31 66.38 -14.65
N THR A 357 73.49 65.80 -15.83
CA THR A 357 73.92 66.16 -17.18
C THR A 357 73.63 64.89 -18.00
N ALA A 358 73.39 65.07 -19.30
CA ALA A 358 73.72 64.15 -20.40
C ALA A 358 73.94 62.66 -20.06
N LEU A 359 73.14 61.77 -20.67
CA LEU A 359 73.65 60.70 -21.55
C LEU A 359 72.51 59.80 -22.05
N LEU A 360 72.59 59.48 -23.36
CA LEU A 360 71.99 58.33 -24.05
C LEU A 360 70.53 58.45 -24.52
N ALA A 361 70.31 59.45 -25.36
CA ALA A 361 69.50 59.26 -26.57
C ALA A 361 70.36 58.54 -27.62
N LEU A 362 70.24 57.21 -27.71
CA LEU A 362 70.83 56.39 -28.77
C LEU A 362 69.93 55.18 -29.02
N CYS A 363 69.77 54.82 -30.29
CA CYS A 363 69.03 53.69 -30.84
C CYS A 363 67.56 53.88 -31.27
N LEU A 364 67.23 55.05 -31.82
CA LEU A 364 66.27 55.12 -32.93
C LEU A 364 66.85 56.04 -34.00
N ILE A 365 67.70 55.49 -34.86
CA ILE A 365 67.96 55.86 -36.26
C ILE A 365 69.16 54.98 -36.67
N PHE A 366 68.87 53.79 -37.18
CA PHE A 366 69.69 53.18 -38.23
C PHE A 366 68.78 52.31 -39.10
N PHE A 367 68.46 52.90 -40.25
CA PHE A 367 68.07 52.27 -41.51
C PHE A 367 66.67 51.64 -41.65
N THR A 368 65.73 52.50 -42.01
CA THR A 368 64.91 52.23 -43.22
C THR A 368 65.76 52.49 -44.48
N SER A 369 65.57 51.64 -45.49
CA SER A 369 65.87 51.84 -46.93
C SER A 369 67.16 51.23 -47.50
N GLN A 370 67.03 50.00 -48.02
CA GLN A 370 67.36 49.52 -49.39
C GLN A 370 67.39 47.97 -49.30
N GLY A 371 66.76 47.14 -50.14
CA GLY A 371 66.09 47.30 -51.43
C GLY A 371 66.31 46.00 -52.23
N GLY A 372 65.23 45.33 -52.67
CA GLY A 372 65.20 44.26 -53.70
C GLY A 372 65.54 42.83 -53.23
N GLY A 373 64.90 41.75 -53.68
CA GLY A 373 63.86 41.52 -54.69
C GLY A 373 63.79 40.02 -55.05
N MET A 374 62.64 39.59 -55.61
CA MET A 374 62.34 38.31 -56.32
C MET A 374 62.29 37.02 -55.45
N GLY A 375 61.33 36.10 -55.57
CA GLY A 375 60.16 35.94 -56.44
C GLY A 375 59.64 34.48 -56.34
N GLY A 376 58.39 34.23 -56.75
CA GLY A 376 57.99 32.91 -57.30
C GLY A 376 56.91 32.07 -56.58
N LYS A 377 55.64 32.30 -57.00
CA LYS A 377 54.54 31.35 -57.32
C LYS A 377 54.48 29.93 -56.69
N GLY A 378 53.27 29.52 -56.28
CA GLY A 378 52.90 28.09 -56.29
C GLY A 378 51.60 27.70 -55.59
N ARG A 379 50.46 27.84 -56.26
CA ARG A 379 49.12 27.37 -55.87
C ARG A 379 48.99 25.85 -56.13
N ARG A 380 48.41 25.06 -55.22
CA ARG A 380 47.48 23.96 -55.58
C ARG A 380 46.70 23.38 -54.40
N ARG A 381 45.40 23.27 -54.64
CA ARG A 381 44.34 22.57 -53.90
C ARG A 381 44.31 21.15 -54.43
N GLY A 382 44.22 20.14 -53.56
CA GLY A 382 44.17 18.73 -53.95
C GLY A 382 43.32 17.92 -52.98
N ARG A 383 42.12 17.59 -53.44
CA ARG A 383 41.16 16.62 -52.88
C ARG A 383 41.58 15.23 -53.35
N LEU A 384 41.55 14.22 -52.50
CA LEU A 384 41.47 12.83 -52.93
C LEU A 384 40.62 12.05 -51.92
N GLU A 385 39.45 11.60 -52.39
CA GLU A 385 38.78 10.43 -51.85
C GLU A 385 39.28 9.19 -52.60
N ASP A 386 39.03 8.05 -51.95
CA ASP A 386 38.61 6.78 -52.53
C ASP A 386 39.58 5.59 -52.63
N VAL A 387 38.97 4.46 -52.26
CA VAL A 387 39.22 3.06 -52.61
C VAL A 387 40.21 2.26 -51.75
N PHE A 388 39.65 1.45 -50.84
CA PHE A 388 39.94 0.01 -50.83
C PHE A 388 38.64 -0.79 -50.78
N LYS A 389 38.41 -1.55 -51.85
CA LYS A 389 37.32 -2.51 -52.05
C LYS A 389 37.97 -3.89 -52.10
N THR A 390 37.54 -4.84 -51.27
CA THR A 390 37.63 -6.26 -51.62
C THR A 390 36.47 -7.05 -51.00
N ARG A 391 35.60 -7.50 -51.91
CA ARG A 391 34.74 -8.70 -51.92
C ARG A 391 35.47 -9.93 -51.31
N SER A 392 34.89 -11.06 -50.92
CA SER A 392 33.55 -11.69 -51.00
C SER A 392 33.72 -13.04 -50.27
N SER A 393 32.70 -13.55 -49.58
CA SER A 393 32.24 -14.94 -49.80
C SER A 393 30.94 -15.20 -49.03
N GLU A 394 29.92 -15.52 -49.80
CA GLU A 394 28.67 -16.13 -49.41
C GLU A 394 28.90 -17.55 -48.88
N LEU A 395 28.11 -17.98 -47.90
CA LEU A 395 27.63 -19.35 -47.84
C LEU A 395 26.17 -19.35 -47.41
N ARG A 396 25.33 -19.95 -48.26
CA ARG A 396 23.89 -20.13 -48.10
C ARG A 396 23.61 -21.64 -47.99
N ALA A 397 22.56 -21.96 -47.24
CA ALA A 397 21.70 -23.16 -47.25
C ALA A 397 22.08 -24.35 -46.34
N PRO A 398 21.14 -25.29 -46.04
CA PRO A 398 19.67 -25.28 -46.20
C PRO A 398 18.84 -25.73 -44.95
N VAL A 399 17.54 -25.41 -45.03
CA VAL A 399 16.31 -26.19 -44.72
C VAL A 399 16.43 -27.53 -43.96
N GLU A 400 15.69 -27.64 -42.84
CA GLU A 400 14.63 -28.63 -42.59
C GLU A 400 13.53 -28.02 -41.70
#